data_AF-A0A2D9CIS0-F1
#
_entry.id   AF-A0A2D9CIS0-F1
#
_cell.length_a   1.000
_cell.length_b   1.000
_cell.length_c   1.000
_cell.angle_alpha   90.00
_cell.angle_beta   90.00
_cell.angle_gamma   90.00
#
_symmetry.space_group_name_H-M   'P 1'
#
loop_
_entity.id
_entity.type
_entity.pdbx_description
1 polymer ?
#
loop_
_entity_poly.entity_id
_entity_poly.type
_entity_poly.pdbx_seq_one_letter_code
_entity_poly.pdbx_strand_id
1 'polypeptide(L)'
;MKERSSGKPAYKTPCPECNSSDARQVFLHPDGMEDAYCFACETYFPMDREQKQATVVPIERAKPMSYDKEFINSLPSKALTDRKIRQEIVERFNVKTALCEKDGKTIQEHYYPDCKDGKVVGYEIKQVSPKSFTSVGDRKGELDLWNQNKCPTAKKIFITEGRLDAMALYQTIIDKRPKKYSAYDPAVVSLTRGASGAVKDLLANKKFLDKYDEVILCFDQDDAGKSAVKEVLKVFPKYKVVSMSEKDACDMLLANKEDELYTAAVWDSEYTRQGEVVDVSDIISKAMERPKMGISFPWPTVTQACFGLRPHTLHCIGAAPKIGKTDHQHQLVHHLIYKENQIIGMFDLENSPVRTAKKIASKEAQIDFTRPDKEYEDSLLHDTLVSLQGKVRFYDRGASRDWEDIRIAIEEMHLLDGINIFIIDPLTALISRYSSSEANDKLNEICTDMADLVQNFPITILCYSHVNPKPKSSKSHEQGGKVYSSEFTGSRAMEKWFHYGHGISRDRSDDCPMDRKNISEFYMLFDREFGQSYKCDVKFTEETVQYLEMRQW
;
A
#
# COMPACT_ATOMS: atom_id res chain seq x y z
N MET A 1 2.03 20.29 16.84
CA MET A 1 3.39 19.71 16.89
C MET A 1 4.20 20.39 15.81
N LYS A 2 5.32 21.04 16.14
CA LYS A 2 6.16 21.69 15.12
C LYS A 2 6.70 20.62 14.17
N GLU A 3 6.44 20.77 12.88
CA GLU A 3 7.09 19.97 11.83
C GLU A 3 8.61 20.01 12.05
N ARG A 4 9.20 18.86 12.39
CA ARG A 4 10.65 18.75 12.43
C ARG A 4 11.09 18.62 10.97
N SER A 5 11.82 19.62 10.49
CA SER A 5 12.52 19.61 9.21
C SER A 5 13.27 18.28 9.03
N SER A 6 13.28 17.71 7.83
CA SER A 6 14.03 16.48 7.56
C SER A 6 15.52 16.68 7.86
N GLY A 7 16.05 15.88 8.79
CA GLY A 7 17.47 15.90 9.15
C GLY A 7 18.29 15.20 8.08
N LYS A 8 19.48 15.73 7.78
CA LYS A 8 20.46 15.07 6.90
C LYS A 8 21.26 14.05 7.71
N PRO A 9 21.49 12.83 7.20
CA PRO A 9 22.33 11.85 7.88
C PRO A 9 23.72 12.44 8.15
N ALA A 10 24.13 12.48 9.42
CA ALA A 10 25.39 13.07 9.84
C ALA A 10 26.45 11.97 10.04
N TYR A 11 26.30 11.16 11.09
CA TYR A 11 27.24 10.10 11.46
C TYR A 11 26.52 8.94 12.15
N LYS A 12 27.19 7.78 12.23
CA LYS A 12 26.69 6.59 12.91
C LYS A 12 27.38 6.41 14.26
N THR A 13 26.67 5.83 15.21
CA THR A 13 27.15 5.57 16.56
C THR A 13 26.63 4.23 17.08
N PRO A 14 27.25 3.67 18.14
CA PRO A 14 26.70 2.50 18.81
C PRO A 14 25.32 2.78 19.42
N CYS A 15 24.44 1.78 19.39
CA CYS A 15 23.13 1.86 20.02
C CYS A 15 23.22 1.38 21.49
N PRO A 16 22.86 2.20 22.48
CA PRO A 16 22.87 1.80 23.89
C PRO A 16 21.79 0.78 24.24
N GLU A 17 20.69 0.72 23.48
CA GLU A 17 19.56 -0.19 23.76
C GLU A 17 19.78 -1.60 23.21
N CYS A 18 20.39 -1.73 22.02
CA CYS A 18 20.55 -3.02 21.35
C CYS A 18 22.01 -3.43 21.13
N ASN A 19 22.96 -2.69 21.71
CA ASN A 19 24.40 -2.93 21.64
C ASN A 19 25.00 -3.05 20.22
N SER A 20 24.27 -2.58 19.20
CA SER A 20 24.81 -2.52 17.83
C SER A 20 25.97 -1.53 17.76
N SER A 21 27.03 -1.88 17.03
CA SER A 21 28.23 -1.04 16.88
C SER A 21 27.99 0.22 16.05
N ASP A 22 27.05 0.19 15.10
CA ASP A 22 26.91 1.24 14.08
C ASP A 22 25.48 1.41 13.51
N ALA A 23 24.46 0.74 14.07
CA ALA A 23 23.10 0.86 13.57
C ALA A 23 22.38 2.16 13.97
N ARG A 24 22.91 2.93 14.95
CA ARG A 24 22.31 4.21 15.37
C ARG A 24 22.79 5.34 14.45
N GLN A 25 21.91 5.82 13.57
CA GLN A 25 22.16 6.95 12.67
C GLN A 25 21.73 8.25 13.34
N VAL A 26 22.64 9.21 13.40
CA VAL A 26 22.36 10.59 13.82
C VAL A 26 21.99 11.43 12.60
N PHE A 27 20.96 12.26 12.72
CA PHE A 27 20.50 13.18 11.68
C PHE A 27 20.64 14.62 12.17
N LEU A 28 21.34 15.45 11.37
CA LEU A 28 21.51 16.87 11.63
C LEU A 28 20.44 17.67 10.88
N HIS A 29 19.65 18.43 11.63
CA HIS A 29 18.62 19.31 11.12
C HIS A 29 19.21 20.69 10.72
N PRO A 30 18.53 21.44 9.83
CA PRO A 30 18.97 22.77 9.39
C PRO A 30 19.15 23.80 10.53
N ASP A 31 18.45 23.61 11.64
CA ASP A 31 18.55 24.44 12.86
C ASP A 31 19.73 24.04 13.77
N GLY A 32 20.55 23.08 13.33
CA GLY A 32 21.69 22.56 14.08
C GLY A 32 21.33 21.51 15.13
N MET A 33 20.06 21.07 15.18
CA MET A 33 19.63 20.01 16.09
C MET A 33 20.01 18.62 15.58
N GLU A 34 20.30 17.66 16.47
CA GLU A 34 20.63 16.28 16.11
C GLU A 34 19.68 15.28 16.76
N ASP A 35 18.87 14.53 16.02
CA ASP A 35 18.19 13.34 16.58
C ASP A 35 18.82 12.05 16.07
N ALA A 36 18.43 10.90 16.64
CA ALA A 36 18.98 9.63 16.19
C ALA A 36 17.95 8.51 16.10
N TYR A 37 18.17 7.59 15.17
CA TYR A 37 17.34 6.41 14.97
C TYR A 37 18.21 5.17 14.82
N CYS A 38 17.88 4.10 15.52
CA CYS A 38 18.57 2.82 15.37
C CYS A 38 17.86 1.93 14.35
N PHE A 39 18.53 1.58 13.26
CA PHE A 39 17.98 0.70 12.22
C PHE A 39 18.01 -0.79 12.59
N ALA A 40 18.61 -1.16 13.73
CA ALA A 40 18.64 -2.55 14.20
C ALA A 40 17.51 -2.88 15.18
N CYS A 41 17.10 -1.94 16.03
CA CYS A 41 16.06 -2.15 17.04
C CYS A 41 14.91 -1.14 16.94
N GLU A 42 14.91 -0.33 15.87
CA GLU A 42 13.87 0.64 15.54
C GLU A 42 13.60 1.71 16.61
N THR A 43 14.52 1.87 17.56
CA THR A 43 14.39 2.85 18.65
C THR A 43 14.76 4.25 18.17
N TYR A 44 13.87 5.21 18.42
CA TYR A 44 14.10 6.63 18.22
C TYR A 44 14.66 7.29 19.49
N PHE A 45 15.73 8.06 19.33
CA PHE A 45 16.42 8.78 20.40
C PHE A 45 16.23 10.30 20.19
N PRO A 46 15.30 10.94 20.93
CA PRO A 46 15.13 12.39 20.93
C PRO A 46 16.29 13.09 21.68
N MET A 47 16.63 14.34 21.34
CA MET A 47 17.66 15.08 22.08
C MET A 47 17.28 15.40 23.52
N ASP A 48 18.25 15.22 24.42
CA ASP A 48 18.39 15.97 25.66
C ASP A 48 19.29 17.19 25.47
N ARG A 49 18.89 18.34 26.03
CA ARG A 49 19.51 19.66 25.85
C ARG A 49 20.90 19.85 26.46
N GLU A 50 21.47 18.83 27.09
CA GLU A 50 22.69 18.97 27.88
C GLU A 50 23.68 17.83 27.61
N GLN A 51 24.45 17.94 26.52
CA GLN A 51 25.84 17.44 26.47
C GLN A 51 26.51 17.90 25.17
N LYS A 52 27.16 19.07 25.24
CA LYS A 52 28.20 19.45 24.28
C LYS A 52 29.51 18.79 24.71
N GLN A 53 29.98 17.82 23.94
CA GLN A 53 31.38 17.65 23.53
C GLN A 53 31.50 16.37 22.69
N ALA A 54 31.26 16.49 21.37
CA ALA A 54 31.70 15.47 20.43
C ALA A 54 32.99 16.00 19.77
N THR A 55 34.11 15.38 20.14
CA THR A 55 35.38 15.47 19.42
C THR A 55 35.14 15.10 17.96
N VAL A 56 35.40 16.06 17.06
CA VAL A 56 35.37 15.83 15.62
C VAL A 56 36.51 14.88 15.26
N VAL A 57 36.20 13.59 15.13
CA VAL A 57 37.09 12.64 14.47
C VAL A 57 36.73 12.68 12.99
N PRO A 58 37.61 13.15 12.08
CA PRO A 58 37.30 13.14 10.65
C PRO A 58 37.26 11.69 10.18
N ILE A 59 36.05 11.18 9.90
CA ILE A 59 35.89 9.94 9.15
C ILE A 59 36.02 10.31 7.68
N GLU A 60 37.13 9.90 7.07
CA GLU A 60 37.25 9.86 5.62
C GLU A 60 36.00 9.16 5.06
N ARG A 61 35.29 9.81 4.13
CA ARG A 61 34.20 9.17 3.38
C ARG A 61 34.75 7.85 2.87
N ALA A 62 34.26 6.74 3.44
CA ALA A 62 34.60 5.42 2.92
C ALA A 62 34.18 5.43 1.46
N LYS A 63 35.18 5.48 0.57
CA LYS A 63 35.01 5.13 -0.83
C LYS A 63 34.26 3.79 -0.86
N PRO A 64 33.35 3.52 -1.81
CA PRO A 64 32.85 2.16 -2.00
C PRO A 64 34.07 1.25 -1.97
N MET A 65 34.16 0.33 -0.99
CA MET A 65 35.31 -0.55 -0.88
C MET A 65 35.45 -1.20 -2.26
N SER A 66 36.51 -0.83 -2.98
CA SER A 66 36.84 -1.45 -4.24
C SER A 66 37.22 -2.87 -3.86
N TYR A 67 36.27 -3.79 -4.01
CA TYR A 67 36.58 -5.18 -3.77
C TYR A 67 37.37 -5.69 -4.96
N ASP A 68 38.45 -6.39 -4.66
CA ASP A 68 39.23 -7.04 -5.68
C ASP A 68 38.42 -8.26 -6.17
N LYS A 69 37.80 -8.09 -7.35
CA LYS A 69 37.07 -9.17 -8.03
C LYS A 69 37.96 -10.38 -8.26
N GLU A 70 39.25 -10.18 -8.54
CA GLU A 70 40.20 -11.27 -8.77
C GLU A 70 40.48 -12.01 -7.47
N PHE A 71 40.65 -11.29 -6.36
CA PHE A 71 40.78 -11.89 -5.03
C PHE A 71 39.58 -12.79 -4.69
N ILE A 72 38.35 -12.26 -4.76
CA ILE A 72 37.16 -13.06 -4.40
C ILE A 72 37.01 -14.27 -5.33
N ASN A 73 37.27 -14.11 -6.62
CA ASN A 73 37.19 -15.23 -7.56
C ASN A 73 38.28 -16.29 -7.32
N SER A 74 39.44 -15.89 -6.78
CA SER A 74 40.53 -16.80 -6.39
C SER A 74 40.21 -17.64 -5.14
N LEU A 75 39.28 -17.18 -4.30
CA LEU A 75 38.88 -17.92 -3.10
C LEU A 75 38.23 -19.26 -3.48
N PRO A 76 38.48 -20.32 -2.68
CA PRO A 76 37.87 -21.62 -2.90
C PRO A 76 36.38 -21.59 -2.54
N SER A 77 35.64 -22.58 -3.03
CA SER A 77 34.32 -22.93 -2.53
C SER A 77 34.48 -24.20 -1.70
N LYS A 78 34.34 -24.12 -0.37
CA LYS A 78 34.47 -25.27 0.54
C LYS A 78 33.10 -25.69 1.07
N ALA A 79 32.96 -26.98 1.43
CA ALA A 79 31.76 -27.48 2.11
C ALA A 79 31.51 -26.70 3.42
N LEU A 80 30.26 -26.31 3.65
CA LEU A 80 29.84 -25.66 4.90
C LEU A 80 29.40 -26.76 5.88
N THR A 81 30.38 -27.40 6.51
CA THR A 81 30.16 -28.59 7.34
C THR A 81 29.29 -28.30 8.56
N ASP A 82 29.36 -27.07 9.10
CA ASP A 82 28.52 -26.58 10.20
C ASP A 82 27.05 -26.37 9.80
N ARG A 83 26.73 -26.50 8.51
CA ARG A 83 25.39 -26.43 7.93
C ARG A 83 25.02 -27.68 7.11
N LYS A 84 25.89 -28.70 7.09
CA LYS A 84 25.76 -29.91 6.26
C LYS A 84 25.56 -29.63 4.75
N ILE A 85 26.06 -28.50 4.24
CA ILE A 85 26.01 -28.17 2.80
C ILE A 85 27.28 -28.66 2.12
N ARG A 86 27.14 -29.52 1.11
CA ARG A 86 28.25 -30.14 0.38
C ARG A 86 28.96 -29.14 -0.54
N GLN A 87 30.24 -29.37 -0.77
CA GLN A 87 31.10 -28.51 -1.58
C GLN A 87 30.53 -28.26 -2.99
N GLU A 88 30.02 -29.31 -3.64
CA GLU A 88 29.41 -29.23 -4.98
C GLU A 88 28.22 -28.25 -5.04
N ILE A 89 27.47 -28.10 -3.94
CA ILE A 89 26.34 -27.17 -3.85
C ILE A 89 26.88 -25.74 -3.69
N VAL A 90 27.86 -25.53 -2.82
CA VAL A 90 28.51 -24.22 -2.62
C VAL A 90 29.12 -23.72 -3.94
N GLU A 91 29.80 -24.60 -4.68
CA GLU A 91 30.36 -24.33 -6.01
C GLU A 91 29.27 -23.98 -7.03
N ARG A 92 28.17 -24.75 -7.09
CA ARG A 92 27.03 -24.50 -7.99
C ARG A 92 26.42 -23.11 -7.82
N PHE A 93 26.35 -22.61 -6.59
CA PHE A 93 25.85 -21.26 -6.30
C PHE A 93 26.94 -20.17 -6.45
N ASN A 94 28.20 -20.55 -6.72
CA ASN A 94 29.36 -19.65 -6.79
C ASN A 94 29.58 -18.87 -5.49
N VAL A 95 29.32 -19.54 -4.36
CA VAL A 95 29.65 -19.00 -3.03
C VAL A 95 31.12 -19.25 -2.77
N LYS A 96 31.84 -18.22 -2.35
CA LYS A 96 33.28 -18.31 -2.03
C LYS A 96 33.49 -18.29 -0.53
N THR A 97 34.52 -18.98 -0.06
CA THR A 97 34.83 -19.13 1.36
C THR A 97 36.24 -18.63 1.64
N ALA A 98 36.39 -17.64 2.52
CA ALA A 98 37.71 -17.27 3.05
C ALA A 98 38.06 -18.16 4.24
N LEU A 99 39.31 -18.61 4.28
CA LEU A 99 39.84 -19.52 5.30
C LEU A 99 40.73 -18.75 6.26
N CYS A 100 40.75 -19.19 7.51
CA CYS A 100 41.63 -18.66 8.55
C CYS A 100 43.10 -18.78 8.13
N GLU A 101 43.82 -17.67 8.10
CA GLU A 101 45.24 -17.63 7.72
C GLU A 101 46.12 -18.49 8.63
N LYS A 102 45.69 -18.73 9.89
CA LYS A 102 46.46 -19.50 10.88
C LYS A 102 46.46 -21.01 10.62
N ASP A 103 45.33 -21.57 10.18
CA ASP A 103 45.18 -23.01 10.01
C ASP A 103 44.89 -23.45 8.56
N GLY A 104 44.60 -22.49 7.67
CA GLY A 104 44.29 -22.72 6.26
C GLY A 104 43.07 -23.62 6.03
N LYS A 105 42.24 -23.84 7.05
CA LYS A 105 41.16 -24.85 7.05
C LYS A 105 39.84 -24.32 7.57
N THR A 106 39.84 -23.51 8.61
CA THR A 106 38.62 -23.01 9.25
C THR A 106 38.00 -21.91 8.39
N ILE A 107 36.74 -22.07 8.00
CA ILE A 107 36.01 -21.04 7.24
C ILE A 107 35.70 -19.86 8.17
N GLN A 108 36.12 -18.66 7.77
CA GLN A 108 35.83 -17.42 8.50
C GLN A 108 34.73 -16.60 7.84
N GLU A 109 34.64 -16.63 6.52
CA GLU A 109 33.72 -15.77 5.77
C GLU A 109 33.10 -16.49 4.58
N HIS A 110 31.84 -16.19 4.30
CA HIS A 110 31.15 -16.61 3.08
C HIS A 110 30.86 -15.39 2.22
N TYR A 111 31.15 -15.48 0.92
CA TYR A 111 30.92 -14.44 -0.07
C TYR A 111 29.82 -14.91 -1.02
N TYR A 112 28.66 -14.26 -0.96
CA TYR A 112 27.52 -14.57 -1.81
C TYR A 112 27.37 -13.55 -2.93
N PRO A 113 27.40 -13.97 -4.21
CA PRO A 113 27.35 -13.05 -5.33
C PRO A 113 25.93 -12.52 -5.55
N ASP A 114 25.75 -11.20 -5.53
CA ASP A 114 24.50 -10.55 -5.95
C ASP A 114 24.60 -10.10 -7.40
N CYS A 115 23.50 -10.29 -8.13
CA CYS A 115 23.42 -10.01 -9.56
C CYS A 115 22.42 -8.90 -9.87
N LYS A 116 22.67 -8.23 -10.99
CA LYS A 116 21.72 -7.35 -11.67
C LYS A 116 21.81 -7.61 -13.16
N ASP A 117 20.67 -7.85 -13.80
CA ASP A 117 20.60 -8.23 -15.22
C ASP A 117 21.50 -9.43 -15.54
N GLY A 118 21.58 -10.39 -14.61
CA GLY A 118 22.38 -11.61 -14.72
C GLY A 118 23.89 -11.45 -14.50
N LYS A 119 24.38 -10.24 -14.19
CA LYS A 119 25.80 -9.95 -13.97
C LYS A 119 26.09 -9.68 -12.49
N VAL A 120 27.20 -10.22 -11.98
CA VAL A 120 27.62 -9.99 -10.60
C VAL A 120 28.01 -8.52 -10.39
N VAL A 121 27.30 -7.84 -9.49
CA VAL A 121 27.50 -6.42 -9.16
C VAL A 121 28.14 -6.22 -7.79
N GLY A 122 27.98 -7.18 -6.88
CA GLY A 122 28.55 -7.13 -5.54
C GLY A 122 28.45 -8.46 -4.82
N TYR A 123 28.90 -8.47 -3.57
CA TYR A 123 28.83 -9.64 -2.71
C TYR A 123 28.28 -9.25 -1.34
N GLU A 124 27.40 -10.09 -0.80
CA GLU A 124 27.15 -10.14 0.63
C GLU A 124 28.22 -11.00 1.30
N ILE A 125 28.82 -10.49 2.36
CA ILE A 125 29.85 -11.19 3.11
C ILE A 125 29.28 -11.52 4.48
N LYS A 126 29.18 -12.82 4.80
CA LYS A 126 28.82 -13.30 6.13
C LYS A 126 30.07 -13.72 6.89
N GLN A 127 30.35 -13.06 8.00
CA GLN A 127 31.35 -13.49 8.98
C GLN A 127 30.78 -14.66 9.80
N VAL A 128 31.46 -15.81 9.84
CA VAL A 128 30.99 -17.02 10.55
C VAL A 128 30.92 -16.79 12.06
N SER A 129 31.88 -16.03 12.60
CA SER A 129 31.91 -15.55 13.98
C SER A 129 32.37 -14.09 13.94
N PRO A 130 31.54 -13.10 14.30
CA PRO A 130 30.40 -13.17 15.23
C PRO A 130 29.00 -13.37 14.59
N LYS A 131 28.88 -13.88 13.36
CA LYS A 131 27.62 -13.90 12.58
C LYS A 131 27.14 -12.50 12.13
N SER A 132 28.04 -11.67 11.63
CA SER A 132 27.72 -10.37 11.06
C SER A 132 27.72 -10.38 9.53
N PHE A 133 26.96 -9.46 8.94
CA PHE A 133 26.85 -9.30 7.49
C PHE A 133 27.46 -7.97 7.07
N THR A 134 28.30 -8.01 6.04
CA THR A 134 28.85 -6.83 5.38
C THR A 134 28.65 -6.94 3.87
N SER A 135 28.94 -5.87 3.15
CA SER A 135 28.60 -5.74 1.73
C SER A 135 29.76 -5.14 0.97
N VAL A 136 30.04 -5.68 -0.20
CA VAL A 136 31.00 -5.09 -1.14
C VAL A 136 30.40 -4.98 -2.54
N GLY A 137 30.84 -3.99 -3.30
CA GLY A 137 30.32 -3.70 -4.65
C GLY A 137 29.04 -2.87 -4.65
N ASP A 138 28.36 -2.87 -5.79
CA ASP A 138 27.13 -2.09 -6.00
C ASP A 138 25.89 -2.94 -5.70
N ARG A 139 25.47 -2.93 -4.44
CA ARG A 139 24.26 -3.61 -3.95
C ARG A 139 23.09 -2.65 -3.73
N LYS A 140 23.10 -1.48 -4.38
CA LYS A 140 22.06 -0.45 -4.24
C LYS A 140 20.96 -0.62 -5.29
N GLY A 141 19.73 -0.25 -4.93
CA GLY A 141 18.58 -0.29 -5.83
C GLY A 141 18.06 -1.71 -6.11
N GLU A 142 17.34 -1.89 -7.20
CA GLU A 142 16.75 -3.19 -7.56
C GLU A 142 17.84 -4.18 -8.00
N LEU A 143 17.82 -5.37 -7.40
CA LEU A 143 18.72 -6.50 -7.65
C LEU A 143 17.89 -7.70 -8.12
N ASP A 144 18.53 -8.60 -8.86
CA ASP A 144 17.93 -9.90 -9.20
C ASP A 144 17.77 -10.72 -7.90
N LEU A 145 16.74 -11.57 -7.82
CA LEU A 145 16.67 -12.55 -6.72
C LEU A 145 17.94 -13.40 -6.71
N TRP A 146 18.42 -13.77 -5.53
CA TRP A 146 19.70 -14.47 -5.44
C TRP A 146 19.59 -15.83 -6.13
N ASN A 147 20.57 -16.17 -6.99
CA ASN A 147 20.59 -17.34 -7.88
C ASN A 147 19.62 -17.30 -9.09
N GLN A 148 18.85 -16.23 -9.30
CA GLN A 148 17.93 -16.06 -10.44
C GLN A 148 18.59 -16.33 -11.80
N ASN A 149 19.82 -15.86 -11.99
CA ASN A 149 20.57 -15.99 -13.24
C ASN A 149 20.96 -17.43 -13.59
N LYS A 150 20.85 -18.35 -12.63
CA LYS A 150 21.15 -19.78 -12.82
C LYS A 150 19.90 -20.66 -12.70
N CYS A 151 18.71 -20.07 -12.56
CA CYS A 151 17.48 -20.84 -12.50
C CYS A 151 17.06 -21.30 -13.90
N PRO A 152 16.70 -22.59 -14.06
CA PRO A 152 16.16 -23.08 -15.32
C PRO A 152 14.71 -22.62 -15.52
N THR A 153 14.22 -22.77 -16.75
CA THR A 153 12.77 -22.80 -16.99
C THR A 153 12.21 -24.08 -16.39
N ALA A 154 11.35 -23.93 -15.38
CA ALA A 154 10.75 -25.05 -14.66
C ALA A 154 9.28 -24.75 -14.34
N LYS A 155 8.54 -25.77 -13.92
CA LYS A 155 7.16 -25.60 -13.47
C LYS A 155 7.09 -24.84 -12.13
N LYS A 156 8.01 -25.14 -11.22
CA LYS A 156 8.02 -24.61 -9.84
C LYS A 156 9.27 -23.77 -9.61
N ILE A 157 9.12 -22.69 -8.84
CA ILE A 157 10.24 -21.94 -8.25
C ILE A 157 10.05 -21.83 -6.73
N PHE A 158 11.13 -22.05 -5.99
CA PHE A 158 11.18 -21.97 -4.54
C PHE A 158 11.92 -20.71 -4.10
N ILE A 159 11.33 -19.95 -3.17
CA ILE A 159 11.89 -18.68 -2.67
C ILE A 159 12.11 -18.79 -1.17
N THR A 160 13.36 -18.74 -0.74
CA THR A 160 13.73 -18.71 0.69
C THR A 160 14.05 -17.28 1.16
N GLU A 161 14.06 -17.06 2.47
CA GLU A 161 14.50 -15.79 3.03
C GLU A 161 16.03 -15.63 2.92
N GLY A 162 16.77 -16.64 3.37
CA GLY A 162 18.23 -16.63 3.40
C GLY A 162 18.90 -17.43 2.27
N ARG A 163 20.16 -17.07 2.01
CA ARG A 163 21.00 -17.72 0.99
C ARG A 163 21.48 -19.11 1.38
N LEU A 164 21.64 -19.36 2.68
CA LEU A 164 21.95 -20.70 3.21
C LEU A 164 20.75 -21.62 3.04
N ASP A 165 19.54 -21.12 3.27
CA ASP A 165 18.29 -21.86 3.11
C ASP A 165 18.05 -22.26 1.65
N ALA A 166 18.36 -21.35 0.71
CA ALA A 166 18.31 -21.67 -0.72
C ALA A 166 19.24 -22.83 -1.09
N MET A 167 20.49 -22.82 -0.57
CA MET A 167 21.44 -23.92 -0.81
C MET A 167 20.99 -25.22 -0.14
N ALA A 168 20.50 -25.15 1.10
CA ALA A 168 20.01 -26.31 1.85
C ALA A 168 18.80 -26.96 1.14
N LEU A 169 17.80 -26.15 0.78
CA LEU A 169 16.61 -26.61 0.06
C LEU A 169 16.98 -27.20 -1.30
N TYR A 170 17.86 -26.55 -2.05
CA TYR A 170 18.37 -27.07 -3.33
C TYR A 170 19.05 -28.44 -3.15
N GLN A 171 19.93 -28.58 -2.15
CA GLN A 171 20.60 -29.84 -1.84
C GLN A 171 19.58 -30.93 -1.53
N THR A 172 18.61 -30.64 -0.66
CA THR A 172 17.54 -31.56 -0.29
C THR A 172 16.73 -32.02 -1.50
N ILE A 173 16.36 -31.10 -2.42
CA ILE A 173 15.61 -31.47 -3.62
C ILE A 173 16.44 -32.37 -4.54
N ILE A 174 17.73 -32.08 -4.72
CA ILE A 174 18.61 -32.93 -5.55
C ILE A 174 18.78 -34.33 -4.95
N ASP A 175 18.89 -34.44 -3.63
CA ASP A 175 19.12 -35.70 -2.94
C ASP A 175 17.88 -36.59 -2.90
N LYS A 176 16.70 -35.98 -2.71
CA LYS A 176 15.45 -36.70 -2.48
C LYS A 176 14.60 -36.89 -3.74
N ARG A 177 14.88 -36.15 -4.82
CA ARG A 177 14.14 -36.33 -6.09
C ARG A 177 14.31 -37.74 -6.66
N PRO A 178 13.27 -38.31 -7.28
CA PRO A 178 13.37 -39.58 -8.01
C PRO A 178 14.45 -39.54 -9.09
N LYS A 179 15.18 -40.65 -9.29
CA LYS A 179 16.27 -40.76 -10.28
C LYS A 179 15.86 -40.36 -11.70
N LYS A 180 14.60 -40.55 -12.09
CA LYS A 180 14.07 -40.12 -13.40
C LYS A 180 14.12 -38.60 -13.63
N TYR A 181 14.24 -37.81 -12.57
CA TYR A 181 14.35 -36.36 -12.62
C TYR A 181 15.77 -35.84 -12.38
N SER A 182 16.79 -36.72 -12.39
CA SER A 182 18.19 -36.33 -12.16
C SER A 182 18.73 -35.30 -13.15
N ALA A 183 18.15 -35.24 -14.36
CA ALA A 183 18.50 -34.28 -15.40
C ALA A 183 17.87 -32.88 -15.22
N TYR A 184 16.89 -32.72 -14.32
CA TYR A 184 16.17 -31.45 -14.14
C TYR A 184 16.67 -30.71 -12.92
N ASP A 185 17.25 -29.54 -13.13
CA ASP A 185 17.72 -28.68 -12.05
C ASP A 185 16.54 -27.97 -11.36
N PRO A 186 16.47 -27.91 -10.02
CA PRO A 186 15.40 -27.18 -9.35
C PRO A 186 15.66 -25.67 -9.38
N ALA A 187 14.61 -24.89 -9.64
CA ALA A 187 14.68 -23.43 -9.54
C ALA A 187 14.51 -23.00 -8.08
N VAL A 188 15.61 -22.67 -7.42
CA VAL A 188 15.63 -22.17 -6.03
C VAL A 188 16.34 -20.82 -5.99
N VAL A 189 15.69 -19.82 -5.39
CA VAL A 189 16.21 -18.46 -5.19
C VAL A 189 16.05 -18.03 -3.74
N SER A 190 16.76 -16.99 -3.32
CA SER A 190 16.48 -16.30 -2.06
C SER A 190 16.20 -14.82 -2.26
N LEU A 191 15.57 -14.21 -1.26
CA LEU A 191 15.47 -12.75 -1.15
C LEU A 191 16.87 -12.12 -1.07
N THR A 192 16.98 -10.85 -1.46
CA THR A 192 18.25 -10.11 -1.43
C THR A 192 18.44 -9.34 -0.13
N ARG A 193 17.32 -8.98 0.53
CA ARG A 193 17.26 -8.15 1.75
C ARG A 193 16.52 -8.81 2.93
N GLY A 194 16.28 -10.11 2.87
CA GLY A 194 15.54 -10.85 3.91
C GLY A 194 14.05 -10.46 3.99
N ALA A 195 13.38 -10.90 5.07
CA ALA A 195 11.93 -10.78 5.26
C ALA A 195 11.39 -9.35 5.09
N SER A 196 12.07 -8.35 5.66
CA SER A 196 11.64 -6.94 5.63
C SER A 196 11.56 -6.34 4.22
N GLY A 197 12.35 -6.87 3.27
CA GLY A 197 12.39 -6.44 1.88
C GLY A 197 11.57 -7.31 0.93
N ALA A 198 10.90 -8.36 1.42
CA ALA A 198 10.33 -9.43 0.59
C ALA A 198 9.39 -8.90 -0.51
N VAL A 199 8.41 -8.08 -0.16
CA VAL A 199 7.43 -7.54 -1.12
C VAL A 199 8.12 -6.73 -2.23
N LYS A 200 9.09 -5.89 -1.87
CA LYS A 200 9.84 -5.05 -2.84
C LYS A 200 10.70 -5.89 -3.77
N ASP A 201 11.43 -6.86 -3.22
CA ASP A 201 12.30 -7.75 -4.00
C ASP A 201 11.48 -8.60 -4.98
N LEU A 202 10.31 -9.08 -4.58
CA LEU A 202 9.41 -9.87 -5.44
C LEU A 202 8.72 -9.02 -6.50
N LEU A 203 8.29 -7.79 -6.18
CA LEU A 203 7.73 -6.85 -7.17
C LEU A 203 8.76 -6.48 -8.25
N ALA A 204 9.99 -6.16 -7.86
CA ALA A 204 11.08 -5.84 -8.79
C ALA A 204 11.38 -7.00 -9.75
N ASN A 205 11.18 -8.25 -9.28
CA ASN A 205 11.46 -9.46 -10.04
C ASN A 205 10.20 -10.16 -10.60
N LYS A 206 9.03 -9.50 -10.57
CA LYS A 206 7.75 -10.08 -11.01
C LYS A 206 7.80 -10.68 -12.40
N LYS A 207 8.41 -9.98 -13.37
CA LYS A 207 8.58 -10.46 -14.76
C LYS A 207 9.36 -11.77 -14.87
N PHE A 208 10.26 -12.03 -13.92
CA PHE A 208 10.98 -13.30 -13.86
C PHE A 208 10.12 -14.39 -13.22
N LEU A 209 9.44 -14.06 -12.12
CA LEU A 209 8.56 -14.99 -11.39
C LEU A 209 7.36 -15.46 -12.22
N ASP A 210 6.80 -14.58 -13.07
CA ASP A 210 5.67 -14.90 -13.97
C ASP A 210 5.99 -15.98 -15.02
N LYS A 211 7.27 -16.40 -15.15
CA LYS A 211 7.68 -17.50 -16.04
C LYS A 211 7.42 -18.89 -15.45
N TYR A 212 7.06 -18.97 -14.17
CA TYR A 212 6.85 -20.23 -13.45
C TYR A 212 5.35 -20.41 -13.14
N ASP A 213 4.85 -21.64 -13.28
CA ASP A 213 3.44 -21.95 -13.00
C ASP A 213 3.14 -21.90 -11.50
N GLU A 214 4.10 -22.30 -10.67
CA GLU A 214 3.97 -22.34 -9.21
C GLU A 214 5.15 -21.62 -8.54
N VAL A 215 4.85 -20.53 -7.83
CA VAL A 215 5.80 -19.83 -6.97
C VAL A 215 5.55 -20.24 -5.52
N ILE A 216 6.58 -20.76 -4.86
CA ILE A 216 6.50 -21.39 -3.54
C ILE A 216 7.39 -20.64 -2.56
N LEU A 217 6.79 -20.10 -1.50
CA LEU A 217 7.45 -19.38 -0.42
C LEU A 217 7.91 -20.37 0.66
N CYS A 218 9.21 -20.43 0.87
CA CYS A 218 9.90 -21.23 1.87
C CYS A 218 10.57 -20.31 2.90
N PHE A 219 9.79 -19.40 3.49
CA PHE A 219 10.30 -18.44 4.48
C PHE A 219 10.41 -19.06 5.88
N ASP A 220 11.14 -18.37 6.75
CA ASP A 220 11.34 -18.76 8.14
C ASP A 220 10.00 -18.92 8.90
N GLN A 221 9.96 -19.85 9.84
CA GLN A 221 8.79 -20.16 10.67
C GLN A 221 8.70 -19.28 11.93
N ASP A 222 9.56 -18.27 12.06
CA ASP A 222 9.50 -17.26 13.12
C ASP A 222 8.47 -16.16 12.79
N ASP A 223 8.25 -15.24 13.74
CA ASP A 223 7.21 -14.20 13.60
C ASP A 223 7.50 -13.25 12.43
N ALA A 224 8.77 -12.97 12.15
CA ALA A 224 9.18 -12.12 11.04
C ALA A 224 8.89 -12.78 9.69
N GLY A 225 9.27 -14.06 9.54
CA GLY A 225 8.98 -14.83 8.33
C GLY A 225 7.48 -15.02 8.10
N LYS A 226 6.70 -15.34 9.14
CA LYS A 226 5.22 -15.41 9.07
C LYS A 226 4.58 -14.08 8.68
N SER A 227 5.07 -12.97 9.21
CA SER A 227 4.60 -11.64 8.84
C SER A 227 4.93 -11.32 7.38
N ALA A 228 6.15 -11.65 6.93
CA ALA A 228 6.56 -11.45 5.55
C ALA A 228 5.71 -12.28 4.57
N VAL A 229 5.39 -13.54 4.89
CA VAL A 229 4.46 -14.37 4.08
C VAL A 229 3.11 -13.69 3.95
N LYS A 230 2.53 -13.18 5.05
CA LYS A 230 1.22 -12.48 5.01
C LYS A 230 1.25 -11.28 4.08
N GLU A 231 2.26 -10.42 4.18
CA GLU A 231 2.39 -9.24 3.32
C GLU A 231 2.63 -9.62 1.85
N VAL A 232 3.45 -10.63 1.58
CA VAL A 232 3.68 -11.13 0.21
C VAL A 232 2.38 -11.67 -0.40
N LEU A 233 1.61 -12.46 0.36
CA LEU A 233 0.37 -13.05 -0.14
C LEU A 233 -0.76 -12.03 -0.37
N LYS A 234 -0.74 -10.86 0.29
CA LYS A 234 -1.67 -9.75 -0.05
C LYS A 234 -1.46 -9.25 -1.48
N VAL A 235 -0.19 -9.22 -1.92
CA VAL A 235 0.20 -8.74 -3.25
C VAL A 235 0.19 -9.87 -4.28
N PHE A 236 0.56 -11.08 -3.87
CA PHE A 236 0.69 -12.27 -4.70
C PHE A 236 -0.14 -13.43 -4.14
N PRO A 237 -1.47 -13.38 -4.25
CA PRO A 237 -2.38 -14.36 -3.63
C PRO A 237 -2.27 -15.77 -4.21
N LYS A 238 -1.66 -15.92 -5.39
CA LYS A 238 -1.44 -17.20 -6.06
C LYS A 238 -0.15 -17.89 -5.61
N TYR A 239 0.63 -17.32 -4.70
CA TYR A 239 1.83 -17.97 -4.22
C TYR A 239 1.46 -19.04 -3.18
N LYS A 240 2.17 -20.16 -3.22
CA LYS A 240 2.03 -21.23 -2.24
C LYS A 240 3.01 -21.03 -1.10
N VAL A 241 2.72 -21.58 0.06
CA VAL A 241 3.58 -21.49 1.25
C VAL A 241 3.94 -22.89 1.72
N VAL A 242 5.18 -23.02 2.19
CA VAL A 242 5.69 -24.24 2.84
C VAL A 242 5.60 -24.07 4.35
N SER A 243 5.03 -25.07 5.01
CA SER A 243 5.10 -25.23 6.46
C SER A 243 6.26 -26.18 6.80
N MET A 244 7.10 -25.79 7.75
CA MET A 244 8.27 -26.56 8.19
C MET A 244 8.22 -26.78 9.70
N SER A 245 8.73 -27.92 10.20
CA SER A 245 8.76 -28.17 11.65
C SER A 245 9.93 -27.48 12.37
N GLU A 246 11.00 -27.15 11.66
CA GLU A 246 12.11 -26.35 12.17
C GLU A 246 12.03 -24.89 11.68
N LYS A 247 12.93 -24.03 12.17
CA LYS A 247 12.93 -22.60 11.88
C LYS A 247 13.00 -22.30 10.39
N ASP A 248 13.91 -22.95 9.68
CA ASP A 248 14.21 -22.70 8.26
C ASP A 248 14.70 -23.98 7.57
N ALA A 249 14.93 -23.92 6.25
CA ALA A 249 15.37 -25.07 5.48
C ALA A 249 16.77 -25.57 5.91
N CYS A 250 17.63 -24.66 6.38
CA CYS A 250 18.95 -25.01 6.85
C CYS A 250 18.91 -25.81 8.17
N ASP A 251 18.04 -25.42 9.10
CA ASP A 251 17.81 -26.11 10.37
C ASP A 251 17.14 -27.48 10.15
N MET A 252 16.22 -27.60 9.20
CA MET A 252 15.67 -28.89 8.75
C MET A 252 16.77 -29.85 8.28
N LEU A 253 17.72 -29.36 7.47
CA LEU A 253 18.86 -30.15 6.99
C LEU A 253 19.79 -30.54 8.16
N LEU A 254 20.04 -29.64 9.10
CA LEU A 254 20.84 -29.93 10.29
C LEU A 254 20.19 -31.01 11.17
N ALA A 255 18.87 -30.98 11.30
CA ALA A 255 18.08 -31.95 12.05
C ALA A 255 17.93 -33.33 11.36
N ASN A 256 18.46 -33.51 10.14
CA ASN A 256 18.24 -34.69 9.28
C ASN A 256 16.75 -34.92 8.94
N LYS A 257 16.02 -33.83 8.68
CA LYS A 257 14.61 -33.84 8.27
C LYS A 257 14.47 -33.58 6.76
N GLU A 258 15.40 -34.06 5.95
CA GLU A 258 15.42 -33.78 4.51
C GLU A 258 14.23 -34.39 3.78
N ASP A 259 13.73 -35.55 4.22
CA ASP A 259 12.52 -36.17 3.65
C ASP A 259 11.27 -35.31 3.91
N GLU A 260 11.16 -34.74 5.11
CA GLU A 260 10.07 -33.83 5.49
C GLU A 260 10.17 -32.53 4.70
N LEU A 261 11.35 -31.91 4.64
CA LEU A 261 11.57 -30.67 3.87
C LEU A 261 11.28 -30.88 2.37
N TYR A 262 11.74 -32.00 1.79
CA TYR A 262 11.44 -32.33 0.39
C TYR A 262 9.95 -32.49 0.17
N THR A 263 9.25 -33.19 1.07
CA THR A 263 7.81 -33.44 0.94
C THR A 263 7.03 -32.13 1.08
N ALA A 264 7.34 -31.35 2.11
CA ALA A 264 6.72 -30.06 2.38
C ALA A 264 6.89 -29.07 1.22
N ALA A 265 8.09 -28.96 0.66
CA ALA A 265 8.34 -28.04 -0.44
C ALA A 265 7.76 -28.53 -1.77
N VAL A 266 8.00 -29.79 -2.14
CA VAL A 266 7.71 -30.28 -3.49
C VAL A 266 6.28 -30.75 -3.65
N TRP A 267 5.67 -31.32 -2.61
CA TRP A 267 4.35 -31.96 -2.67
C TRP A 267 3.29 -31.22 -1.86
N ASP A 268 3.60 -30.83 -0.62
CA ASP A 268 2.60 -30.31 0.34
C ASP A 268 2.59 -28.77 0.41
N SER A 269 3.22 -28.08 -0.52
CA SER A 269 3.11 -26.63 -0.62
C SER A 269 1.65 -26.25 -0.90
N GLU A 270 1.04 -25.46 -0.04
CA GLU A 270 -0.39 -25.15 -0.10
C GLU A 270 -0.63 -23.67 -0.43
N TYR A 271 -1.77 -23.39 -1.05
CA TYR A 271 -2.29 -22.02 -1.06
C TYR A 271 -2.73 -21.69 0.36
N THR A 272 -2.00 -20.79 1.01
CA THR A 272 -2.46 -20.24 2.29
C THR A 272 -3.64 -19.33 2.01
N ARG A 273 -4.83 -19.79 2.41
CA ARG A 273 -6.05 -19.01 2.28
C ARG A 273 -5.91 -17.74 3.11
N GLN A 274 -5.94 -16.58 2.45
CA GLN A 274 -6.11 -15.30 3.14
C GLN A 274 -7.55 -15.15 3.71
N GLY A 275 -8.46 -16.05 3.30
CA GLY A 275 -9.75 -16.33 3.93
C GLY A 275 -10.91 -16.24 2.94
N GLU A 276 -11.56 -17.37 2.60
CA GLU A 276 -12.84 -17.37 1.83
C GLU A 276 -13.85 -18.43 2.32
N VAL A 277 -13.44 -19.38 3.15
CA VAL A 277 -14.37 -20.20 3.96
C VAL A 277 -13.80 -20.21 5.37
N VAL A 278 -14.50 -19.53 6.26
CA VAL A 278 -14.18 -19.40 7.68
C VAL A 278 -15.12 -20.33 8.45
N ASP A 279 -14.58 -21.18 9.34
CA ASP A 279 -15.41 -21.88 10.30
C ASP A 279 -15.90 -20.87 11.35
N VAL A 280 -17.06 -21.12 11.95
CA VAL A 280 -17.63 -20.27 13.01
C VAL A 280 -16.60 -20.10 14.13
N SER A 281 -15.83 -21.13 14.45
CA SER A 281 -14.73 -21.07 15.44
C SER A 281 -13.69 -19.99 15.14
N ASP A 282 -13.40 -19.74 13.85
CA ASP A 282 -12.35 -18.81 13.42
C ASP A 282 -12.82 -17.35 13.43
N ILE A 283 -14.15 -17.13 13.41
CA ILE A 283 -14.75 -15.78 13.39
C ILE A 283 -15.38 -15.37 14.71
N ILE A 284 -15.61 -16.26 15.68
CA ILE A 284 -16.29 -15.93 16.95
C ILE A 284 -15.64 -14.72 17.63
N SER A 285 -14.32 -14.67 17.73
CA SER A 285 -13.62 -13.56 18.39
C SER A 285 -13.86 -12.22 17.69
N LYS A 286 -13.77 -12.19 16.36
CA LYS A 286 -14.06 -10.99 15.53
C LYS A 286 -15.56 -10.65 15.50
N ALA A 287 -16.43 -11.64 15.43
CA ALA A 287 -17.88 -11.48 15.40
C ALA A 287 -18.44 -10.97 16.74
N MET A 288 -17.74 -11.24 17.84
CA MET A 288 -18.06 -10.69 19.16
C MET A 288 -17.65 -9.21 19.32
N GLU A 289 -16.86 -8.65 18.41
CA GLU A 289 -16.56 -7.22 18.43
C GLU A 289 -17.84 -6.42 18.19
N ARG A 290 -18.17 -5.52 19.13
CA ARG A 290 -19.36 -4.68 19.00
C ARG A 290 -19.17 -3.72 17.82
N PRO A 291 -20.21 -3.53 16.98
CA PRO A 291 -20.19 -2.50 15.94
C PRO A 291 -19.85 -1.13 16.54
N LYS A 292 -18.89 -0.45 15.91
CA LYS A 292 -18.48 0.92 16.27
C LYS A 292 -19.11 1.91 15.31
N MET A 293 -19.36 3.12 15.79
CA MET A 293 -19.69 4.24 14.90
C MET A 293 -18.54 4.49 13.94
N GLY A 294 -18.88 4.71 12.67
CA GLY A 294 -17.94 5.15 11.65
C GLY A 294 -17.57 6.63 11.81
N ILE A 295 -16.81 7.12 10.84
CA ILE A 295 -16.34 8.51 10.77
C ILE A 295 -17.53 9.44 10.52
N SER A 296 -17.62 10.60 11.19
CA SER A 296 -18.81 11.44 11.02
C SER A 296 -18.85 12.14 9.67
N PHE A 297 -20.06 12.34 9.13
CA PHE A 297 -20.32 13.26 8.03
C PHE A 297 -20.46 14.70 8.58
N PRO A 298 -20.24 15.74 7.76
CA PRO A 298 -20.51 17.12 8.17
C PRO A 298 -21.97 17.40 8.51
N TRP A 299 -22.88 16.50 8.11
CA TRP A 299 -24.31 16.58 8.37
C TRP A 299 -24.68 15.54 9.45
N PRO A 300 -25.03 15.97 10.67
CA PRO A 300 -25.39 15.07 11.76
C PRO A 300 -26.51 14.09 11.40
N THR A 301 -27.52 14.54 10.66
CA THR A 301 -28.63 13.67 10.23
C THR A 301 -28.16 12.54 9.30
N VAL A 302 -27.18 12.80 8.43
CA VAL A 302 -26.58 11.77 7.57
C VAL A 302 -25.76 10.79 8.41
N THR A 303 -24.99 11.31 9.37
CA THR A 303 -24.19 10.48 10.30
C THR A 303 -25.07 9.53 11.11
N GLN A 304 -26.20 10.02 11.63
CA GLN A 304 -27.13 9.21 12.41
C GLN A 304 -27.75 8.09 11.59
N ALA A 305 -28.13 8.37 10.34
CA ALA A 305 -28.74 7.37 9.47
C ALA A 305 -27.74 6.32 8.96
N CYS A 306 -26.52 6.73 8.62
CA CYS A 306 -25.50 5.81 8.07
C CYS A 306 -24.65 5.13 9.16
N PHE A 307 -24.80 5.53 10.43
CA PHE A 307 -23.87 5.22 11.52
C PHE A 307 -22.42 5.64 11.21
N GLY A 308 -22.28 6.78 10.51
CA GLY A 308 -21.00 7.29 10.00
C GLY A 308 -20.51 6.61 8.71
N LEU A 309 -19.40 7.12 8.19
CA LEU A 309 -18.68 6.56 7.05
C LEU A 309 -17.83 5.38 7.54
N ARG A 310 -18.07 4.20 6.96
CA ARG A 310 -17.50 2.92 7.41
C ARG A 310 -16.61 2.32 6.32
N PRO A 311 -15.57 1.55 6.68
CA PRO A 311 -14.79 0.81 5.69
C PRO A 311 -15.66 -0.25 5.00
N HIS A 312 -15.20 -0.72 3.85
CA HIS A 312 -15.90 -1.70 3.01
C HIS A 312 -17.24 -1.21 2.46
N THR A 313 -17.38 0.11 2.22
CA THR A 313 -18.63 0.69 1.71
C THR A 313 -18.47 1.45 0.41
N LEU A 314 -19.58 1.53 -0.32
CA LEU A 314 -19.73 2.26 -1.58
C LEU A 314 -20.92 3.19 -1.43
N HIS A 315 -20.69 4.47 -1.71
CA HIS A 315 -21.71 5.51 -1.65
C HIS A 315 -21.90 6.14 -3.03
N CYS A 316 -23.12 6.23 -3.53
CA CYS A 316 -23.42 7.00 -4.73
C CYS A 316 -24.20 8.26 -4.37
N ILE A 317 -23.79 9.39 -4.94
CA ILE A 317 -24.43 10.69 -4.73
C ILE A 317 -24.97 11.19 -6.06
N GLY A 318 -26.28 11.44 -6.09
CA GLY A 318 -27.03 11.86 -7.26
C GLY A 318 -27.65 13.23 -7.10
N ALA A 319 -27.39 14.10 -8.08
CA ALA A 319 -28.00 15.41 -8.17
C ALA A 319 -28.09 15.83 -9.64
N ALA A 320 -29.06 16.68 -9.97
CA ALA A 320 -29.07 17.29 -11.30
C ALA A 320 -27.92 18.31 -11.46
N PRO A 321 -27.55 18.64 -12.71
CA PRO A 321 -26.47 19.59 -12.97
C PRO A 321 -26.71 20.94 -12.27
N LYS A 322 -25.66 21.45 -11.61
CA LYS A 322 -25.64 22.74 -10.91
C LYS A 322 -26.59 22.85 -9.70
N ILE A 323 -26.93 21.73 -9.06
CA ILE A 323 -27.75 21.70 -7.83
C ILE A 323 -26.91 21.73 -6.52
N GLY A 324 -25.58 21.55 -6.61
CA GLY A 324 -24.68 21.60 -5.45
C GLY A 324 -23.94 20.28 -5.16
N LYS A 325 -23.86 19.37 -6.14
CA LYS A 325 -23.10 18.10 -6.05
C LYS A 325 -21.63 18.31 -5.66
N THR A 326 -20.96 19.22 -6.37
CA THR A 326 -19.56 19.56 -6.13
C THR A 326 -19.35 20.27 -4.79
N ASP A 327 -20.28 21.13 -4.37
CA ASP A 327 -20.24 21.76 -3.03
C ASP A 327 -20.42 20.74 -1.90
N HIS A 328 -21.29 19.75 -2.08
CA HIS A 328 -21.44 18.61 -1.17
C HIS A 328 -20.11 17.86 -1.04
N GLN A 329 -19.49 17.51 -2.18
CA GLN A 329 -18.19 16.85 -2.21
C GLN A 329 -17.11 17.63 -1.45
N HIS A 330 -16.92 18.90 -1.78
CA HIS A 330 -15.90 19.73 -1.12
C HIS A 330 -16.18 19.90 0.36
N GLN A 331 -17.46 19.98 0.78
CA GLN A 331 -17.83 20.09 2.19
C GLN A 331 -17.51 18.81 2.96
N LEU A 332 -17.78 17.65 2.35
CA LEU A 332 -17.44 16.35 2.92
C LEU A 332 -15.92 16.22 3.07
N VAL A 333 -15.15 16.50 2.02
CA VAL A 333 -13.68 16.44 2.07
C VAL A 333 -13.12 17.35 3.16
N HIS A 334 -13.59 18.61 3.21
CA HIS A 334 -13.19 19.57 4.23
C HIS A 334 -13.41 19.03 5.65
N HIS A 335 -14.58 18.46 5.92
CA HIS A 335 -14.88 17.85 7.22
C HIS A 335 -13.97 16.67 7.54
N LEU A 336 -13.79 15.76 6.58
CA LEU A 336 -12.96 14.56 6.78
C LEU A 336 -11.50 14.92 7.09
N ILE A 337 -10.93 15.90 6.41
CA ILE A 337 -9.51 16.26 6.60
C ILE A 337 -9.26 17.14 7.83
N TYR A 338 -10.20 18.03 8.20
CA TYR A 338 -9.99 18.99 9.29
C TYR A 338 -10.67 18.62 10.61
N LYS A 339 -11.75 17.82 10.58
CA LYS A 339 -12.44 17.36 11.79
C LYS A 339 -12.12 15.92 12.14
N GLU A 340 -12.04 15.06 11.13
CA GLU A 340 -11.82 13.62 11.33
C GLU A 340 -10.37 13.18 11.09
N ASN A 341 -9.48 14.11 10.71
CA ASN A 341 -8.05 13.89 10.44
C ASN A 341 -7.77 12.73 9.47
N GLN A 342 -8.63 12.58 8.45
CA GLN A 342 -8.48 11.55 7.42
C GLN A 342 -7.63 12.05 6.25
N ILE A 343 -6.99 11.12 5.56
CA ILE A 343 -6.32 11.37 4.28
C ILE A 343 -7.24 10.90 3.16
N ILE A 344 -7.48 11.74 2.15
CA ILE A 344 -8.48 11.51 1.11
C ILE A 344 -7.81 11.39 -0.27
N GLY A 345 -8.16 10.34 -1.02
CA GLY A 345 -7.83 10.21 -2.43
C GLY A 345 -8.92 10.81 -3.32
N MET A 346 -8.56 11.82 -4.11
CA MET A 346 -9.47 12.61 -4.94
C MET A 346 -9.26 12.34 -6.42
N PHE A 347 -10.27 11.74 -7.05
CA PHE A 347 -10.36 11.46 -8.49
C PHE A 347 -11.40 12.39 -9.11
N ASP A 348 -11.02 13.66 -9.27
CA ASP A 348 -11.82 14.66 -9.98
C ASP A 348 -11.54 14.57 -11.48
N LEU A 349 -12.40 13.82 -12.17
CA LEU A 349 -12.27 13.49 -13.58
C LEU A 349 -12.76 14.63 -14.49
N GLU A 350 -13.29 15.72 -13.92
CA GLU A 350 -13.80 16.90 -14.63
C GLU A 350 -13.02 18.19 -14.40
N ASN A 351 -12.51 18.44 -13.20
CA ASN A 351 -11.74 19.63 -12.87
C ASN A 351 -10.24 19.32 -12.73
N SER A 352 -9.40 20.35 -12.83
CA SER A 352 -7.98 20.20 -12.53
C SER A 352 -7.76 20.09 -11.01
N PRO A 353 -6.75 19.35 -10.54
CA PRO A 353 -6.39 19.28 -9.13
C PRO A 353 -6.22 20.66 -8.48
N VAL A 354 -5.68 21.63 -9.24
CA VAL A 354 -5.51 23.02 -8.79
C VAL A 354 -6.84 23.67 -8.41
N ARG A 355 -7.88 23.49 -9.24
CA ARG A 355 -9.20 24.08 -8.98
C ARG A 355 -9.85 23.43 -7.75
N THR A 356 -9.76 22.12 -7.65
CA THR A 356 -10.32 21.34 -6.54
C THR A 356 -9.63 21.71 -5.22
N ALA A 357 -8.30 21.81 -5.20
CA ALA A 357 -7.52 22.26 -4.04
C ALA A 357 -7.92 23.66 -3.60
N LYS A 358 -8.04 24.63 -4.53
CA LYS A 358 -8.50 25.99 -4.21
C LYS A 358 -9.89 26.01 -3.59
N LYS A 359 -10.82 25.16 -4.06
CA LYS A 359 -12.18 25.09 -3.50
C LYS A 359 -12.22 24.48 -2.11
N ILE A 360 -11.40 23.46 -1.83
CA ILE A 360 -11.28 22.91 -0.46
C ILE A 360 -10.64 23.96 0.46
N ALA A 361 -9.57 24.62 0.01
CA ALA A 361 -8.93 25.71 0.76
C ALA A 361 -9.91 26.87 1.04
N SER A 362 -10.78 27.19 0.07
CA SER A 362 -11.79 28.25 0.22
C SER A 362 -12.74 28.00 1.40
N LYS A 363 -13.07 26.72 1.66
CA LYS A 363 -13.94 26.34 2.78
C LYS A 363 -13.26 26.49 4.13
N GLU A 364 -11.95 26.21 4.20
CA GLU A 364 -11.18 26.37 5.43
C GLU A 364 -10.93 27.85 5.74
N ALA A 365 -10.53 28.63 4.74
CA ALA A 365 -10.31 30.06 4.88
C ALA A 365 -11.61 30.88 5.00
N GLN A 366 -12.77 30.26 4.73
CA GLN A 366 -14.08 30.92 4.65
C GLN A 366 -14.12 32.07 3.63
N ILE A 367 -13.35 31.95 2.54
CA ILE A 367 -13.25 32.93 1.45
C ILE A 367 -13.16 32.16 0.13
N ASP A 368 -13.97 32.53 -0.88
CA ASP A 368 -13.92 31.86 -2.19
C ASP A 368 -12.75 32.36 -3.05
N PHE A 369 -11.61 31.66 -2.99
CA PHE A 369 -10.39 31.95 -3.76
C PHE A 369 -10.54 31.78 -5.28
N THR A 370 -11.70 31.35 -5.76
CA THR A 370 -11.96 31.20 -7.21
C THR A 370 -12.78 32.35 -7.78
N ARG A 371 -13.27 33.25 -6.92
CA ARG A 371 -14.09 34.39 -7.30
C ARG A 371 -13.23 35.64 -7.47
N PRO A 372 -13.35 36.36 -8.61
CA PRO A 372 -12.55 37.54 -8.87
C PRO A 372 -12.97 38.76 -8.03
N ASP A 373 -14.17 38.76 -7.46
CA ASP A 373 -14.71 39.83 -6.62
C ASP A 373 -14.29 39.73 -5.14
N LYS A 374 -13.51 38.71 -4.76
CA LYS A 374 -13.03 38.51 -3.39
C LYS A 374 -11.60 39.01 -3.26
N GLU A 375 -11.39 39.92 -2.32
CA GLU A 375 -10.07 40.41 -1.94
C GLU A 375 -9.50 39.54 -0.81
N TYR A 376 -8.26 39.10 -0.96
CA TYR A 376 -7.53 38.31 0.04
C TYR A 376 -6.02 38.46 -0.17
N GLU A 377 -5.24 38.25 0.89
CA GLU A 377 -3.78 38.23 0.84
C GLU A 377 -3.28 36.90 0.23
N ASP A 378 -2.27 36.97 -0.65
CA ASP A 378 -1.69 35.78 -1.30
C ASP A 378 -1.12 34.77 -0.29
N SER A 379 -0.63 35.25 0.86
CA SER A 379 -0.12 34.40 1.94
C SER A 379 -1.22 33.52 2.54
N LEU A 380 -2.47 34.03 2.65
CA LEU A 380 -3.59 33.26 3.17
C LEU A 380 -3.91 32.07 2.25
N LEU A 381 -3.95 32.29 0.94
CA LEU A 381 -4.16 31.23 -0.03
C LEU A 381 -3.01 30.22 0.01
N HIS A 382 -1.76 30.69 0.03
CA HIS A 382 -0.58 29.84 0.12
C HIS A 382 -0.64 28.94 1.37
N ASP A 383 -0.83 29.52 2.54
CA ASP A 383 -0.79 28.79 3.81
C ASP A 383 -1.93 27.78 3.92
N THR A 384 -3.11 28.12 3.39
CA THR A 384 -4.26 27.20 3.35
C THR A 384 -4.08 26.08 2.32
N LEU A 385 -3.33 26.29 1.24
CA LEU A 385 -2.97 25.21 0.31
C LEU A 385 -1.90 24.29 0.92
N VAL A 386 -0.92 24.85 1.61
CA VAL A 386 0.10 24.08 2.34
C VAL A 386 -0.55 23.23 3.43
N SER A 387 -1.59 23.71 4.11
CA SER A 387 -2.31 22.93 5.13
C SER A 387 -3.06 21.70 4.60
N LEU A 388 -3.23 21.57 3.27
CA LEU A 388 -3.76 20.38 2.60
C LEU A 388 -2.69 19.31 2.33
N GLN A 389 -1.41 19.67 2.43
CA GLN A 389 -0.30 18.75 2.18
C GLN A 389 -0.40 17.54 3.14
N GLY A 390 -0.29 16.33 2.58
CA GLY A 390 -0.41 15.08 3.34
C GLY A 390 -1.85 14.70 3.74
N LYS A 391 -2.85 15.55 3.49
CA LYS A 391 -4.27 15.28 3.78
C LYS A 391 -5.09 14.93 2.54
N VAL A 392 -4.68 15.41 1.37
CA VAL A 392 -5.37 15.11 0.10
C VAL A 392 -4.35 14.68 -0.94
N ARG A 393 -4.64 13.56 -1.62
CA ARG A 393 -3.92 13.11 -2.82
C ARG A 393 -4.83 13.25 -4.02
N PHE A 394 -4.36 13.94 -5.05
CA PHE A 394 -5.13 14.17 -6.27
C PHE A 394 -4.64 13.25 -7.38
N TYR A 395 -5.60 12.65 -8.08
CA TYR A 395 -5.35 12.01 -9.36
C TYR A 395 -5.47 13.05 -10.47
N ASP A 396 -4.40 13.24 -11.25
CA ASP A 396 -4.39 14.21 -12.35
C ASP A 396 -5.01 13.60 -13.62
N ARG A 397 -5.89 14.36 -14.27
CA ARG A 397 -6.55 14.01 -15.54
C ARG A 397 -5.56 13.76 -16.68
N GLY A 398 -4.32 14.26 -16.54
CA GLY A 398 -3.22 14.00 -17.48
C GLY A 398 -2.70 12.55 -17.47
N ALA A 399 -3.03 11.75 -16.45
CA ALA A 399 -2.61 10.36 -16.35
C ALA A 399 -3.45 9.45 -17.28
N SER A 400 -4.72 9.21 -16.95
CA SER A 400 -5.66 8.40 -17.73
C SER A 400 -7.11 8.65 -17.30
N ARG A 401 -8.09 8.21 -18.10
CA ARG A 401 -9.51 8.12 -17.68
C ARG A 401 -10.03 6.68 -17.81
N ASP A 402 -9.12 5.73 -17.88
CA ASP A 402 -9.43 4.32 -17.88
C ASP A 402 -9.68 3.84 -16.44
N TRP A 403 -10.61 2.91 -16.29
CA TRP A 403 -10.95 2.36 -14.99
C TRP A 403 -9.81 1.55 -14.38
N GLU A 404 -9.07 0.78 -15.18
CA GLU A 404 -8.00 -0.08 -14.66
C GLU A 404 -6.86 0.77 -14.09
N ASP A 405 -6.51 1.88 -14.76
CA ASP A 405 -5.50 2.83 -14.25
C ASP A 405 -5.94 3.51 -12.95
N ILE A 406 -7.24 3.85 -12.84
CA ILE A 406 -7.81 4.42 -11.62
C ILE A 406 -7.82 3.39 -10.50
N ARG A 407 -8.20 2.15 -10.79
CA ARG A 407 -8.19 1.04 -9.83
C ARG A 407 -6.78 0.80 -9.29
N ILE A 408 -5.78 0.70 -10.16
CA ILE A 408 -4.36 0.57 -9.77
C ILE A 408 -3.95 1.75 -8.87
N ALA A 409 -4.30 2.97 -9.24
CA ALA A 409 -3.98 4.15 -8.43
C ALA A 409 -4.66 4.13 -7.04
N ILE A 410 -5.90 3.64 -6.94
CA ILE A 410 -6.58 3.44 -5.65
C ILE A 410 -5.84 2.39 -4.82
N GLU A 411 -5.47 1.26 -5.41
CA GLU A 411 -4.71 0.18 -4.74
C GLU A 411 -3.34 0.70 -4.25
N GLU A 412 -2.60 1.43 -5.07
CA GLU A 412 -1.31 2.03 -4.71
C GLU A 412 -1.46 3.06 -3.57
N MET A 413 -2.44 3.97 -3.67
CA MET A 413 -2.71 4.96 -2.61
C MET A 413 -3.13 4.30 -1.29
N HIS A 414 -3.85 3.18 -1.35
CA HIS A 414 -4.19 2.44 -0.15
C HIS A 414 -2.95 1.75 0.46
N LEU A 415 -2.20 1.00 -0.35
CA LEU A 415 -1.10 0.16 0.12
C LEU A 415 0.16 0.95 0.50
N LEU A 416 0.46 2.04 -0.20
CA LEU A 416 1.68 2.83 -0.01
C LEU A 416 1.44 4.05 0.89
N ASP A 417 0.32 4.75 0.69
CA ASP A 417 0.00 6.00 1.40
C ASP A 417 -0.97 5.79 2.59
N GLY A 418 -1.55 4.60 2.76
CA GLY A 418 -2.48 4.29 3.85
C GLY A 418 -3.85 4.96 3.70
N ILE A 419 -4.24 5.33 2.48
CA ILE A 419 -5.49 6.04 2.21
C ILE A 419 -6.66 5.06 2.17
N ASN A 420 -7.73 5.39 2.90
CA ASN A 420 -8.91 4.50 3.00
C ASN A 420 -10.19 5.13 2.45
N ILE A 421 -10.21 6.43 2.13
CA ILE A 421 -11.41 7.10 1.61
C ILE A 421 -11.09 7.71 0.26
N PHE A 422 -11.85 7.30 -0.74
CA PHE A 422 -11.68 7.69 -2.14
C PHE A 422 -12.94 8.36 -2.67
N ILE A 423 -12.75 9.39 -3.49
CA ILE A 423 -13.82 10.13 -4.12
C ILE A 423 -13.64 10.13 -5.63
N ILE A 424 -14.69 9.75 -6.38
CA ILE A 424 -14.72 9.74 -7.84
C ILE A 424 -15.82 10.67 -8.33
N ASP A 425 -15.48 11.76 -9.02
CA ASP A 425 -16.46 12.69 -9.62
C ASP A 425 -16.09 13.12 -11.05
N PRO A 426 -16.98 12.98 -12.05
CA PRO A 426 -18.17 12.13 -12.05
C PRO A 426 -17.86 10.72 -12.54
N LEU A 427 -18.58 9.73 -12.02
CA LEU A 427 -18.53 8.34 -12.47
C LEU A 427 -18.84 8.21 -13.97
N THR A 428 -19.72 9.07 -14.49
CA THR A 428 -20.10 9.12 -15.91
C THR A 428 -18.93 9.49 -16.83
N ALA A 429 -17.86 10.12 -16.32
CA ALA A 429 -16.69 10.44 -17.13
C ALA A 429 -15.98 9.17 -17.64
N LEU A 430 -16.04 8.07 -16.88
CA LEU A 430 -15.43 6.78 -17.22
C LEU A 430 -16.12 6.11 -18.41
N ILE A 431 -17.43 6.33 -18.54
CA ILE A 431 -18.25 5.69 -19.58
C ILE A 431 -18.57 6.60 -20.76
N SER A 432 -18.14 7.88 -20.71
CA SER A 432 -18.48 8.91 -21.69
C SER A 432 -17.98 8.64 -23.12
N ARG A 433 -17.01 7.75 -23.29
CA ARG A 433 -16.43 7.38 -24.60
C ARG A 433 -17.15 6.23 -25.29
N TYR A 434 -18.04 5.53 -24.59
CA TYR A 434 -18.77 4.37 -25.09
C TYR A 434 -20.12 4.78 -25.68
N SER A 435 -20.66 3.94 -26.57
CA SER A 435 -22.04 4.09 -27.02
C SER A 435 -23.03 3.86 -25.85
N SER A 436 -24.26 4.35 -25.96
CA SER A 436 -25.25 4.21 -24.88
C SER A 436 -25.56 2.77 -24.47
N SER A 437 -25.43 1.79 -25.38
CA SER A 437 -25.60 0.38 -25.02
C SER A 437 -24.39 -0.15 -24.26
N GLU A 438 -23.18 0.10 -24.76
CA GLU A 438 -21.92 -0.36 -24.14
C GLU A 438 -21.63 0.33 -22.80
N ALA A 439 -22.04 1.59 -22.66
CA ALA A 439 -21.82 2.38 -21.45
C ALA A 439 -22.46 1.75 -20.21
N ASN A 440 -23.63 1.12 -20.34
CA ASN A 440 -24.29 0.46 -19.21
C ASN A 440 -23.58 -0.84 -18.82
N ASP A 441 -23.13 -1.63 -19.78
CA ASP A 441 -22.40 -2.87 -19.52
C ASP A 441 -21.05 -2.56 -18.88
N LYS A 442 -20.33 -1.56 -19.41
CA LYS A 442 -19.06 -1.12 -18.83
C LYS A 442 -19.23 -0.51 -17.45
N LEU A 443 -20.31 0.23 -17.19
CA LEU A 443 -20.57 0.72 -15.84
C LEU A 443 -20.85 -0.42 -14.86
N ASN A 444 -21.57 -1.45 -15.29
CA ASN A 444 -21.82 -2.66 -14.48
C ASN A 444 -20.51 -3.37 -14.11
N GLU A 445 -19.60 -3.51 -15.07
CA GLU A 445 -18.25 -4.05 -14.85
C GLU A 445 -17.50 -3.20 -13.81
N ILE A 446 -17.41 -1.89 -14.02
CA ILE A 446 -16.76 -0.94 -13.08
C ILE A 446 -17.37 -1.02 -11.68
N CYS A 447 -18.71 -1.12 -11.57
CA CYS A 447 -19.38 -1.22 -10.28
C CYS A 447 -19.14 -2.57 -9.59
N THR A 448 -18.97 -3.65 -10.36
CA THR A 448 -18.61 -4.97 -9.84
C THR A 448 -17.18 -4.93 -9.30
N ASP A 449 -16.24 -4.39 -10.09
CA ASP A 449 -14.84 -4.24 -9.68
C ASP A 449 -14.69 -3.35 -8.44
N MET A 450 -15.45 -2.24 -8.37
CA MET A 450 -15.50 -1.41 -7.15
C MET A 450 -16.01 -2.18 -5.94
N ALA A 451 -17.02 -3.04 -6.12
CA ALA A 451 -17.56 -3.86 -5.04
C ALA A 451 -16.52 -4.88 -4.55
N ASP A 452 -15.80 -5.53 -5.45
CA ASP A 452 -14.70 -6.44 -5.12
C ASP A 452 -13.55 -5.69 -4.43
N LEU A 453 -13.24 -4.47 -4.89
CA LEU A 453 -12.18 -3.65 -4.31
C LEU A 453 -12.48 -3.27 -2.85
N VAL A 454 -13.70 -2.82 -2.55
CA VAL A 454 -14.09 -2.51 -1.16
C VAL A 454 -14.29 -3.76 -0.32
N GLN A 455 -14.48 -4.95 -0.91
CA GLN A 455 -14.49 -6.21 -0.14
C GLN A 455 -13.07 -6.61 0.25
N ASN A 456 -12.12 -6.49 -0.69
CA ASN A 456 -10.72 -6.89 -0.49
C ASN A 456 -9.94 -5.94 0.41
N PHE A 457 -10.24 -4.64 0.34
CA PHE A 457 -9.55 -3.61 1.12
C PHE A 457 -10.51 -2.87 2.05
N PRO A 458 -10.09 -2.45 3.26
CA PRO A 458 -10.91 -1.69 4.20
C PRO A 458 -11.07 -0.23 3.78
N ILE A 459 -11.58 -0.01 2.57
CA ILE A 459 -11.69 1.30 1.93
C ILE A 459 -13.16 1.67 1.72
N THR A 460 -13.40 2.97 1.53
CA THR A 460 -14.70 3.55 1.21
C THR A 460 -14.59 4.37 -0.06
N ILE A 461 -15.48 4.14 -1.03
CA ILE A 461 -15.50 4.91 -2.27
C ILE A 461 -16.82 5.68 -2.38
N LEU A 462 -16.71 7.00 -2.55
CA LEU A 462 -17.85 7.89 -2.80
C LEU A 462 -17.84 8.31 -4.27
N CYS A 463 -18.84 7.83 -5.01
CA CYS A 463 -19.01 8.12 -6.43
C CYS A 463 -20.10 9.17 -6.63
N TYR A 464 -19.79 10.17 -7.43
CA TYR A 464 -20.73 11.21 -7.81
C TYR A 464 -21.22 10.94 -9.23
N SER A 465 -22.54 10.92 -9.41
CA SER A 465 -23.15 10.60 -10.70
C SER A 465 -24.15 11.67 -11.13
N HIS A 466 -24.30 11.82 -12.45
CA HIS A 466 -25.35 12.65 -13.02
C HIS A 466 -26.65 11.86 -13.08
N VAL A 467 -27.76 12.60 -13.11
CA VAL A 467 -29.10 12.04 -13.23
C VAL A 467 -29.68 12.39 -14.60
N ASN A 468 -30.40 11.44 -15.15
CA ASN A 468 -31.14 11.58 -16.40
C ASN A 468 -32.29 12.59 -16.20
N PRO A 469 -32.70 13.27 -17.29
CA PRO A 469 -33.84 14.20 -17.25
C PRO A 469 -35.13 13.51 -16.83
N LYS A 470 -35.99 14.24 -16.11
CA LYS A 470 -37.34 13.80 -15.78
C LYS A 470 -38.27 13.78 -17.00
N PRO A 471 -39.31 12.92 -17.00
CA PRO A 471 -40.40 13.01 -17.98
C PRO A 471 -41.04 14.40 -17.99
N LYS A 472 -41.48 14.88 -19.16
CA LYS A 472 -42.05 16.22 -19.34
C LYS A 472 -43.28 16.52 -18.46
N SER A 473 -43.98 15.50 -17.97
CA SER A 473 -45.15 15.61 -17.11
C SER A 473 -44.83 15.80 -15.62
N SER A 474 -43.57 15.65 -15.21
CA SER A 474 -43.14 15.72 -13.81
C SER A 474 -42.47 17.05 -13.49
N LYS A 475 -42.50 17.47 -12.21
CA LYS A 475 -41.74 18.63 -11.73
C LYS A 475 -40.27 18.45 -12.10
N SER A 476 -39.71 19.37 -12.85
CA SER A 476 -38.31 19.28 -13.30
C SER A 476 -37.34 19.31 -12.12
N HIS A 477 -36.15 18.75 -12.29
CA HIS A 477 -35.10 18.81 -11.27
C HIS A 477 -34.71 20.25 -10.91
N GLU A 478 -34.75 21.15 -11.89
CA GLU A 478 -34.44 22.58 -11.69
C GLU A 478 -35.47 23.30 -10.83
N GLN A 479 -36.72 22.84 -10.84
CA GLN A 479 -37.79 23.30 -9.96
C GLN A 479 -37.80 22.51 -8.64
N GLY A 480 -36.70 21.88 -8.24
CA GLY A 480 -36.64 21.10 -6.99
C GLY A 480 -37.42 19.79 -7.05
N GLY A 481 -37.58 19.19 -8.23
CA GLY A 481 -38.05 17.81 -8.35
C GLY A 481 -37.09 16.84 -7.65
N LYS A 482 -37.64 15.86 -6.92
CA LYS A 482 -36.83 14.83 -6.27
C LYS A 482 -36.14 13.93 -7.28
N VAL A 483 -34.84 13.74 -7.15
CA VAL A 483 -34.06 12.66 -7.76
C VAL A 483 -34.55 11.31 -7.24
N TYR A 484 -34.75 10.37 -8.14
CA TYR A 484 -34.95 8.95 -7.86
C TYR A 484 -33.73 8.13 -8.28
N SER A 485 -33.49 7.00 -7.61
CA SER A 485 -32.37 6.12 -7.93
C SER A 485 -32.44 5.58 -9.36
N SER A 486 -33.64 5.31 -9.88
CA SER A 486 -33.86 4.90 -11.27
C SER A 486 -33.39 5.93 -12.31
N GLU A 487 -33.26 7.20 -11.91
CA GLU A 487 -32.84 8.30 -12.77
C GLU A 487 -31.32 8.43 -12.89
N PHE A 488 -30.52 7.71 -12.09
CA PHE A 488 -29.07 7.71 -12.31
C PHE A 488 -28.70 7.19 -13.71
N THR A 489 -27.68 7.77 -14.33
CA THR A 489 -27.12 7.22 -15.57
C THR A 489 -26.48 5.86 -15.27
N GLY A 490 -27.08 4.77 -15.79
CA GLY A 490 -26.73 3.39 -15.45
C GLY A 490 -27.23 2.92 -14.07
N SER A 491 -28.34 3.48 -13.61
CA SER A 491 -28.99 3.28 -12.30
C SER A 491 -29.00 1.85 -11.76
N ARG A 492 -29.31 0.85 -12.60
CA ARG A 492 -29.41 -0.55 -12.16
C ARG A 492 -28.10 -1.10 -11.61
N ALA A 493 -26.96 -0.71 -12.18
CA ALA A 493 -25.64 -1.14 -11.70
C ALA A 493 -25.36 -0.56 -10.30
N MET A 494 -25.64 0.73 -10.14
CA MET A 494 -25.41 1.43 -8.87
C MET A 494 -26.32 0.90 -7.76
N GLU A 495 -27.63 0.75 -8.00
CA GLU A 495 -28.56 0.16 -7.02
C GLU A 495 -28.17 -1.27 -6.61
N LYS A 496 -27.58 -2.04 -7.53
CA LYS A 496 -27.18 -3.43 -7.29
C LYS A 496 -25.91 -3.55 -6.43
N TRP A 497 -24.95 -2.65 -6.59
CA TRP A 497 -23.61 -2.80 -6.00
C TRP A 497 -23.30 -1.81 -4.88
N PHE A 498 -23.88 -0.62 -4.89
CA PHE A 498 -23.62 0.38 -3.87
C PHE A 498 -24.37 0.08 -2.59
N HIS A 499 -23.79 0.46 -1.45
CA HIS A 499 -24.36 0.24 -0.13
C HIS A 499 -25.34 1.35 0.24
N TYR A 500 -25.01 2.60 -0.13
CA TYR A 500 -25.83 3.78 0.13
C TYR A 500 -26.03 4.62 -1.13
N GLY A 501 -27.24 5.12 -1.32
CA GLY A 501 -27.59 6.09 -2.34
C GLY A 501 -28.09 7.37 -1.72
N HIS A 502 -27.51 8.51 -2.11
CA HIS A 502 -27.85 9.83 -1.59
C HIS A 502 -28.39 10.73 -2.71
N GLY A 503 -29.51 11.39 -2.45
CA GLY A 503 -30.15 12.35 -3.36
C GLY A 503 -29.98 13.79 -2.87
N ILE A 504 -29.75 14.70 -3.81
CA ILE A 504 -29.73 16.15 -3.56
C ILE A 504 -30.71 16.83 -4.52
N SER A 505 -31.67 17.59 -3.97
CA SER A 505 -32.57 18.44 -4.75
C SER A 505 -32.54 19.88 -4.27
N ARG A 506 -32.63 20.84 -5.19
CA ARG A 506 -32.71 22.28 -4.91
C ARG A 506 -33.60 22.93 -5.96
N ASP A 507 -34.45 23.84 -5.52
CA ASP A 507 -35.25 24.67 -6.42
C ASP A 507 -34.43 25.90 -6.80
N ARG A 508 -34.18 26.07 -8.10
CA ARG A 508 -33.47 27.22 -8.68
C ARG A 508 -34.35 28.03 -9.64
N SER A 509 -35.66 27.76 -9.66
CA SER A 509 -36.58 28.52 -10.47
C SER A 509 -36.72 29.95 -9.97
N ASP A 510 -37.13 30.87 -10.86
CA ASP A 510 -37.36 32.27 -10.50
C ASP A 510 -38.47 32.42 -9.44
N ASP A 511 -39.41 31.46 -9.40
CA ASP A 511 -40.51 31.38 -8.45
C ASP A 511 -40.07 30.88 -7.05
N CYS A 512 -38.82 30.42 -6.89
CA CYS A 512 -38.32 29.94 -5.61
C CYS A 512 -38.24 31.09 -4.59
N PRO A 513 -38.85 30.92 -3.39
CA PRO A 513 -38.76 31.92 -2.32
C PRO A 513 -37.31 32.28 -1.98
N MET A 514 -37.04 33.57 -1.75
CA MET A 514 -35.67 34.08 -1.59
C MET A 514 -34.92 33.43 -0.42
N ASP A 515 -35.64 33.11 0.66
CA ASP A 515 -35.14 32.40 1.84
C ASP A 515 -34.79 30.93 1.55
N ARG A 516 -35.37 30.34 0.51
CA ARG A 516 -35.11 28.95 0.06
C ARG A 516 -34.11 28.83 -1.08
N LYS A 517 -33.76 29.92 -1.77
CA LYS A 517 -32.88 29.86 -2.94
C LYS A 517 -31.55 29.17 -2.68
N ASN A 518 -30.98 29.28 -1.47
CA ASN A 518 -29.71 28.65 -1.08
C ASN A 518 -29.87 27.39 -0.20
N ILE A 519 -31.08 26.83 -0.13
CA ILE A 519 -31.39 25.64 0.66
C ILE A 519 -31.60 24.45 -0.28
N SER A 520 -30.87 23.38 -0.03
CA SER A 520 -31.04 22.08 -0.69
C SER A 520 -31.60 21.06 0.27
N GLU A 521 -32.36 20.11 -0.25
CA GLU A 521 -32.86 18.95 0.48
C GLU A 521 -31.94 17.76 0.19
N PHE A 522 -31.33 17.19 1.23
CA PHE A 522 -30.60 15.94 1.14
C PHE A 522 -31.46 14.82 1.68
N TYR A 523 -31.41 13.65 1.04
CA TYR A 523 -32.20 12.51 1.47
C TYR A 523 -31.59 11.18 1.00
N MET A 524 -31.94 10.10 1.69
CA MET A 524 -31.54 8.75 1.31
C MET A 524 -32.41 8.26 0.13
N LEU A 525 -31.77 7.69 -0.89
CA LEU A 525 -32.42 6.99 -2.00
C LEU A 525 -32.58 5.49 -1.68
N PHE A 526 -31.52 4.89 -1.13
CA PHE A 526 -31.52 3.51 -0.64
C PHE A 526 -30.41 3.31 0.39
N ASP A 527 -30.62 2.38 1.31
CA ASP A 527 -29.65 1.89 2.29
C ASP A 527 -29.77 0.36 2.36
N ARG A 528 -28.69 -0.33 2.03
CA ARG A 528 -28.62 -1.80 2.03
C ARG A 528 -28.05 -2.39 3.32
N GLU A 529 -27.40 -1.57 4.13
CA GLU A 529 -26.71 -2.01 5.34
C GLU A 529 -27.69 -2.07 6.52
N PHE A 530 -28.45 -1.00 6.72
CA PHE A 530 -29.30 -0.84 7.91
C PHE A 530 -30.77 -0.56 7.60
N GLY A 531 -31.12 -0.33 6.33
CA GLY A 531 -32.47 0.02 5.90
C GLY A 531 -32.98 1.35 6.48
N GLN A 532 -32.07 2.26 6.84
CA GLN A 532 -32.39 3.58 7.36
C GLN A 532 -32.78 4.54 6.24
N SER A 533 -33.42 5.64 6.63
CA SER A 533 -33.69 6.76 5.74
C SER A 533 -33.42 8.06 6.45
N TYR A 534 -33.10 9.10 5.69
CA TYR A 534 -32.99 10.45 6.23
C TYR A 534 -33.52 11.47 5.24
N LYS A 535 -33.84 12.63 5.80
CA LYS A 535 -34.09 13.86 5.07
C LYS A 535 -33.61 15.03 5.91
N CYS A 536 -32.81 15.92 5.35
CA CYS A 536 -32.40 17.15 6.01
C CYS A 536 -32.28 18.32 5.03
N ASP A 537 -32.55 19.53 5.53
CA ASP A 537 -32.37 20.77 4.78
C ASP A 537 -30.97 21.31 5.06
N VAL A 538 -30.22 21.60 3.99
CA VAL A 538 -28.82 22.01 4.02
C VAL A 538 -28.70 23.35 3.32
N LYS A 539 -28.13 24.34 4.01
CA LYS A 539 -27.97 25.71 3.52
C LYS A 539 -26.55 25.95 3.04
N PHE A 540 -26.43 26.46 1.81
CA PHE A 540 -25.18 27.04 1.33
C PHE A 540 -25.07 28.49 1.81
N THR A 541 -24.00 28.81 2.54
CA THR A 541 -23.73 30.15 3.06
C THR A 541 -22.58 30.74 2.25
N GLU A 542 -22.86 31.73 1.42
CA GLU A 542 -21.88 32.32 0.49
C GLU A 542 -20.73 33.03 1.22
N GLU A 543 -21.02 33.61 2.38
CA GLU A 543 -20.06 34.36 3.19
C GLU A 543 -18.96 33.45 3.73
N THR A 544 -19.31 32.22 4.13
CA THR A 544 -18.36 31.26 4.71
C THR A 544 -17.99 30.14 3.75
N VAL A 545 -18.60 30.09 2.56
CA VAL A 545 -18.46 29.02 1.56
C VAL A 545 -18.85 27.64 2.12
N GLN A 546 -19.68 27.60 3.16
CA GLN A 546 -20.06 26.36 3.87
C GLN A 546 -21.41 25.82 3.39
N TYR A 547 -21.56 24.49 3.43
CA TYR A 547 -22.78 23.80 3.03
C TYR A 547 -23.27 22.86 4.13
N LEU A 548 -23.87 23.44 5.16
CA LEU A 548 -24.14 22.76 6.42
C LEU A 548 -25.64 22.62 6.67
N GLU A 549 -25.97 21.60 7.47
CA GLU A 549 -27.34 21.32 7.88
C GLU A 549 -27.92 22.52 8.65
N MET A 550 -29.14 22.92 8.30
CA MET A 550 -29.86 23.88 9.11
C MET A 550 -30.21 23.20 10.42
N ARG A 551 -29.61 23.64 11.53
CA ARG A 551 -30.02 23.15 12.85
C ARG A 551 -31.50 23.50 13.01
N GLN A 552 -32.36 22.48 13.12
CA GLN A 552 -33.68 22.67 13.72
C GLN A 552 -33.42 23.15 15.15
N TRP A 553 -33.74 24.42 15.41
CA TRP A 553 -33.69 24.99 16.75
C TRP A 553 -34.82 24.42 17.61
#